data_AF-A0A1V1T783-F1
#
_entry.id   AF-A0A1V1T783-F1
#
_cell.length_a   1.000
_cell.length_b   1.000
_cell.length_c   1.000
_cell.angle_alpha   90.00
_cell.angle_beta   90.00
_cell.angle_gamma   90.00
#
_symmetry.space_group_name_H-M   'P 1'
#
loop_
_entity.id
_entity.type
_entity.pdbx_description
1 polymer ?
#
loop_
_entity_poly.entity_id
_entity_poly.type
_entity_poly.pdbx_seq_one_letter_code
_entity_poly.pdbx_strand_id
1 'polypeptide(L)'
;MGKQDEEENLLEATESASQPQKRSFQPLLILLVISVSLNVLFGFFSLFSLTHQQFSVGRASYEFGFASDLEPARSEIELVVQSFSGGLELDSEGRFVMDQKGQEYIGPPESAVDEAWETLLGGLNLDFDKTEVDLGGSTFQWPESGFYFSGLDVYHSLHCLNRLRQAIYPDYYTRIFDRPNDPSKIDHIGSYYKKKVNCIDDLAANKNRSLY
;
A
#
# COMPACT_ATOMS: atom_id res chain seq x y z
N MET A 1 29.91 -106.89 38.89
CA MET A 1 30.78 -106.48 40.01
C MET A 1 31.54 -105.24 39.54
N GLY A 2 31.43 -104.10 40.25
CA GLY A 2 32.03 -102.77 39.94
C GLY A 2 31.19 -101.96 38.93
N LYS A 3 30.70 -100.71 39.11
CA LYS A 3 31.18 -99.48 39.80
C LYS A 3 32.61 -99.11 39.39
N GLN A 4 32.99 -97.89 39.00
CA GLN A 4 32.37 -96.56 38.84
C GLN A 4 33.44 -95.69 38.11
N ASP A 5 33.14 -94.42 37.79
CA ASP A 5 34.09 -93.31 37.53
C ASP A 5 34.68 -93.23 36.11
N GLU A 6 35.01 -92.09 35.51
CA GLU A 6 34.65 -90.65 35.53
C GLU A 6 35.64 -90.05 34.50
N GLU A 7 35.25 -88.97 33.80
CA GLU A 7 36.15 -87.98 33.15
C GLU A 7 37.14 -88.53 32.08
N GLU A 8 37.26 -88.04 30.86
CA GLU A 8 37.61 -86.70 30.42
C GLU A 8 37.40 -86.72 28.89
N ASN A 9 36.41 -86.02 28.34
CA ASN A 9 36.40 -85.63 26.91
C ASN A 9 35.32 -84.59 26.57
N LEU A 10 34.99 -83.76 27.54
CA LEU A 10 34.11 -82.62 27.35
C LEU A 10 34.79 -81.47 28.08
N LEU A 11 35.65 -80.74 27.38
CA LEU A 11 36.00 -79.32 27.59
C LEU A 11 37.30 -79.01 26.84
N GLU A 12 37.24 -78.97 25.52
CA GLU A 12 38.06 -78.02 24.77
C GLU A 12 37.12 -77.22 23.87
N ALA A 13 36.35 -76.37 24.54
CA ALA A 13 35.62 -75.28 23.91
C ALA A 13 36.66 -74.36 23.28
N THR A 14 36.96 -74.60 22.01
CA THR A 14 37.72 -73.69 21.16
C THR A 14 36.90 -72.41 21.03
N GLU A 15 37.19 -71.48 21.92
CA GLU A 15 37.26 -70.03 21.76
C GLU A 15 36.85 -69.52 20.36
N SER A 16 35.56 -69.50 20.06
CA SER A 16 35.03 -68.70 18.96
C SER A 16 34.76 -67.31 19.51
N ALA A 17 35.79 -66.47 19.45
CA ALA A 17 35.73 -65.05 19.71
C ALA A 17 34.50 -64.40 19.05
N SER A 18 33.56 -63.92 19.86
CA SER A 18 32.51 -63.04 19.39
C SER A 18 33.13 -61.67 19.09
N GLN A 19 33.27 -61.34 17.80
CA GLN A 19 33.61 -59.96 17.43
C GLN A 19 32.46 -59.03 17.81
N PRO A 20 32.70 -57.89 18.47
CA PRO A 20 31.66 -56.91 18.68
C PRO A 20 31.32 -56.27 17.33
N GLN A 21 30.12 -56.55 16.84
CA GLN A 21 29.53 -55.92 15.67
C GLN A 21 29.44 -54.41 15.95
N LYS A 22 30.42 -53.63 15.47
CA LYS A 22 30.41 -52.16 15.54
C LYS A 22 29.22 -51.63 14.74
N ARG A 23 28.09 -51.44 15.40
CA ARG A 23 26.89 -50.81 14.83
C ARG A 23 27.28 -49.46 14.24
N SER A 24 26.97 -49.25 12.95
CA SER A 24 27.24 -48.03 12.19
C SER A 24 26.35 -46.87 12.67
N PHE A 25 26.63 -46.36 13.87
CA PHE A 25 25.93 -45.19 14.44
C PHE A 25 26.38 -43.86 13.82
N GLN A 26 27.48 -43.85 13.05
CA GLN A 26 28.05 -42.63 12.46
C GLN A 26 27.18 -41.95 11.39
N PRO A 27 26.61 -42.64 10.37
CA PRO A 27 25.79 -41.98 9.37
C PRO A 27 24.46 -41.44 9.94
N LEU A 28 23.88 -42.14 10.94
CA LEU A 28 22.64 -41.70 11.60
C LEU A 28 22.86 -40.42 12.41
N LEU A 29 23.99 -40.33 13.12
CA LEU A 29 24.39 -39.14 13.85
C LEU A 29 24.64 -37.95 12.89
N ILE A 30 25.29 -38.18 11.75
CA ILE A 30 25.52 -37.15 10.73
C ILE A 30 24.20 -36.64 10.14
N LEU A 31 23.27 -37.55 9.79
CA LEU A 31 21.95 -37.16 9.30
C LEU A 31 21.14 -36.38 10.34
N LEU A 32 21.26 -36.73 11.62
CA LEU A 32 20.61 -36.01 12.71
C LEU A 32 21.21 -34.61 12.88
N VAL A 33 22.53 -34.46 12.83
CA VAL A 33 23.21 -33.15 12.89
C VAL A 33 22.83 -32.27 11.71
N ILE A 34 22.77 -32.82 10.49
CA ILE A 34 22.34 -32.09 9.29
C ILE A 34 20.89 -31.64 9.42
N SER A 35 19.99 -32.53 9.87
CA SER A 35 18.57 -32.22 10.08
C SER A 35 18.38 -31.12 11.12
N VAL A 36 19.06 -31.20 12.26
CA VAL A 36 19.00 -30.17 13.30
C VAL A 36 19.55 -28.84 12.78
N SER A 37 20.68 -28.86 12.06
CA SER A 37 21.28 -27.65 11.48
C SER A 37 20.36 -26.98 10.47
N LEU A 38 19.70 -27.75 9.60
CA LEU A 38 18.74 -27.23 8.64
C LEU A 38 17.50 -26.66 9.33
N ASN A 39 16.94 -27.32 10.33
CA ASN A 39 15.80 -26.80 11.09
C ASN A 39 16.15 -25.50 11.84
N VAL A 40 17.35 -25.40 12.39
CA VAL A 40 17.86 -24.16 13.01
C VAL A 40 17.97 -23.07 11.95
N LEU A 41 18.57 -23.35 10.79
CA LEU A 41 18.70 -22.40 9.68
C LEU A 41 17.33 -21.90 9.19
N PHE A 42 16.37 -22.81 8.97
CA PHE A 42 15.01 -22.46 8.56
C PHE A 42 14.26 -21.68 9.65
N GLY A 43 14.48 -22.02 10.93
CA GLY A 43 13.95 -21.26 12.07
C GLY A 43 14.46 -19.83 12.10
N PHE A 44 15.77 -19.62 11.89
CA PHE A 44 16.36 -18.29 11.77
C PHE A 44 15.85 -17.52 10.56
N PHE A 45 15.76 -18.16 9.39
CA PHE A 45 15.25 -17.53 8.17
C PHE A 45 13.76 -17.15 8.32
N SER A 46 12.96 -18.02 8.94
CA SER A 46 11.55 -17.75 9.23
C SER A 46 11.39 -16.58 10.21
N LEU A 47 12.18 -16.54 11.29
CA LEU A 47 12.18 -15.44 12.25
C LEU A 47 12.63 -14.12 11.62
N PHE A 48 13.68 -14.16 10.79
CA PHE A 48 14.16 -13.01 10.04
C PHE A 48 13.10 -12.49 9.06
N SER A 49 12.43 -13.38 8.34
CA SER A 49 11.37 -13.01 7.39
C SER A 49 10.14 -12.44 8.11
N LEU A 50 9.71 -13.05 9.22
CA LEU A 50 8.60 -12.56 10.06
C LEU A 50 8.91 -11.17 10.63
N THR A 51 10.11 -10.98 11.17
CA THR A 51 10.51 -9.68 11.72
C THR A 51 10.62 -8.62 10.63
N HIS A 52 11.18 -8.91 9.45
CA HIS A 52 11.21 -7.97 8.32
C HIS A 52 9.82 -7.62 7.79
N GLN A 53 8.92 -8.59 7.63
CA GLN A 53 7.55 -8.33 7.17
C GLN A 53 6.75 -7.52 8.20
N GLN A 54 6.86 -7.83 9.49
CA GLN A 54 6.20 -7.05 10.54
C GLN A 54 6.80 -5.65 10.70
N PHE A 55 8.11 -5.47 10.47
CA PHE A 55 8.74 -4.15 10.53
C PHE A 55 8.31 -3.24 9.38
N SER A 56 8.08 -3.83 8.20
CA SER A 56 7.65 -3.08 7.01
C SER A 56 6.18 -2.67 7.07
N VAL A 57 5.31 -3.46 7.72
CA VAL A 57 3.88 -3.13 7.91
C VAL A 57 3.66 -2.29 9.17
N GLY A 58 4.47 -2.47 10.22
CA GLY A 58 4.30 -1.82 11.52
C GLY A 58 4.75 -0.36 11.60
N ARG A 59 5.21 0.24 10.48
CA ARG A 59 5.69 1.64 10.44
C ARG A 59 4.94 2.54 9.47
N ALA A 60 4.03 2.03 8.64
CA ALA A 60 3.31 2.89 7.70
C ALA A 60 2.30 3.76 8.45
N SER A 61 2.52 5.06 8.46
CA SER A 61 1.62 6.07 9.04
C SER A 61 1.82 7.40 8.34
N TYR A 62 1.00 8.40 8.64
CA TYR A 62 1.20 9.74 8.09
C TYR A 62 2.54 10.37 8.53
N GLU A 63 3.04 10.00 9.70
CA GLU A 63 4.32 10.48 10.26
C GLU A 63 5.54 9.83 9.60
N PHE A 64 5.41 8.60 9.12
CA PHE A 64 6.53 7.80 8.60
C PHE A 64 6.42 7.51 7.09
N GLY A 65 5.30 7.88 6.48
CA GLY A 65 4.97 7.67 5.08
C GLY A 65 4.47 6.27 4.74
N PHE A 66 3.99 6.13 3.51
CA PHE A 66 3.50 4.91 2.89
C PHE A 66 4.40 4.50 1.72
N ALA A 67 4.41 3.21 1.37
CA ALA A 67 5.20 2.69 0.25
C ALA A 67 4.85 3.32 -1.11
N SER A 68 3.65 3.90 -1.23
CA SER A 68 3.16 4.63 -2.41
C SER A 68 3.56 6.10 -2.44
N ASP A 69 4.15 6.64 -1.37
CA ASP A 69 4.52 8.05 -1.32
C ASP A 69 5.68 8.34 -2.28
N LEU A 70 5.68 9.56 -2.82
CA LEU A 70 6.82 10.08 -3.56
C LEU A 70 7.98 10.30 -2.58
N GLU A 71 8.92 9.36 -2.55
CA GLU A 71 10.11 9.40 -1.68
C GLU A 71 10.79 10.78 -1.65
N PRO A 72 11.07 11.44 -2.78
CA PRO A 72 11.70 12.77 -2.77
C PRO A 72 10.89 13.86 -2.07
N ALA A 73 9.57 13.72 -1.97
CA ALA A 73 8.70 14.71 -1.35
C ALA A 73 8.58 14.53 0.17
N ARG A 74 9.06 13.41 0.75
CA ARG A 74 8.87 13.12 2.18
C ARG A 74 9.49 14.15 3.10
N SER A 75 10.64 14.74 2.74
CA SER A 75 11.27 15.80 3.54
C SER A 75 10.52 17.12 3.52
N GLU A 76 9.64 17.31 2.54
CA GLU A 76 8.90 18.55 2.30
C GLU A 76 7.46 18.48 2.84
N ILE A 77 7.03 17.33 3.37
CA ILE A 77 5.68 17.13 3.89
C ILE A 77 5.69 17.35 5.41
N GLU A 78 4.82 18.25 5.88
CA GLU A 78 4.57 18.49 7.30
C GLU A 78 3.15 18.09 7.68
N LEU A 79 3.00 17.43 8.83
CA LEU A 79 1.68 17.13 9.39
C LEU A 79 1.16 18.33 10.18
N VAL A 80 0.01 18.83 9.76
CA VAL A 80 -0.70 19.90 10.45
C VAL A 80 -2.01 19.34 11.00
N VAL A 81 -2.21 19.49 12.31
CA VAL A 81 -3.49 19.17 12.93
C VAL A 81 -4.45 20.33 12.65
N GLN A 82 -5.52 20.04 11.92
CA GLN A 82 -6.54 21.03 11.58
C GLN A 82 -7.94 20.54 11.97
N SER A 83 -8.72 21.44 12.56
CA SER A 83 -10.15 21.19 12.77
C SER A 83 -10.86 21.28 11.42
N PHE A 84 -11.53 20.20 11.03
CA PHE A 84 -12.33 20.19 9.82
C PHE A 84 -13.47 21.20 9.93
N SER A 85 -13.70 21.89 8.82
CA SER A 85 -14.67 22.96 8.67
C SER A 85 -15.38 22.74 7.32
N GLY A 86 -16.57 23.30 7.12
CA GLY A 86 -17.42 23.06 5.96
C GLY A 86 -18.57 22.09 6.23
N GLY A 87 -18.85 21.81 7.51
CA GLY A 87 -20.04 21.08 7.93
C GLY A 87 -21.31 21.89 7.68
N LEU A 88 -22.40 21.18 7.35
CA LEU A 88 -23.74 21.74 7.36
C LEU A 88 -24.24 21.79 8.80
N GLU A 89 -24.30 22.98 9.38
CA GLU A 89 -24.89 23.22 10.68
C GLU A 89 -26.33 23.71 10.53
N LEU A 90 -27.13 23.57 11.58
CA LEU A 90 -28.46 24.17 11.66
C LEU A 90 -28.42 25.33 12.65
N ASP A 91 -28.87 26.50 12.22
CA ASP A 91 -29.05 27.63 13.14
C ASP A 91 -30.26 27.41 14.08
N SER A 92 -30.49 28.37 14.99
CA SER A 92 -31.60 28.33 15.95
C SER A 92 -32.99 28.33 15.28
N GLU A 93 -33.06 28.70 14.01
CA GLU A 93 -34.29 28.69 13.21
C GLU A 93 -34.40 27.45 12.30
N GLY A 94 -33.46 26.51 12.40
CA GLY A 94 -33.44 25.27 11.62
C GLY A 94 -33.05 25.47 10.16
N ARG A 95 -32.35 26.56 9.82
CA ARG A 95 -31.80 26.79 8.48
C ARG A 95 -30.39 26.21 8.41
N PHE A 96 -30.06 25.64 7.26
CA PHE A 96 -28.70 25.21 6.98
C PHE A 96 -27.78 26.42 6.90
N VAL A 97 -26.81 26.47 7.80
CA VAL A 97 -25.71 27.42 7.78
C VAL A 97 -24.43 26.65 7.50
N MET A 98 -23.65 27.14 6.55
CA MET A 98 -22.30 26.65 6.32
C MET A 98 -21.34 27.60 7.01
N ASP A 99 -20.18 27.10 7.43
CA ASP A 99 -19.14 27.98 7.92
C ASP A 99 -18.67 28.95 6.82
N GLN A 100 -17.94 29.98 7.23
CA GLN A 100 -17.45 31.01 6.32
C GLN A 100 -16.20 30.57 5.51
N LYS A 101 -15.60 29.42 5.82
CA LYS A 101 -14.39 28.94 5.16
C LYS A 101 -14.76 28.21 3.86
N GLY A 102 -14.05 28.53 2.79
CA GLY A 102 -14.28 27.93 1.48
C GLY A 102 -15.50 28.51 0.74
N GLN A 103 -16.07 29.61 1.24
CA GLN A 103 -17.14 30.35 0.54
C GLN A 103 -16.66 30.88 -0.81
N GLU A 104 -15.35 31.10 -0.98
CA GLU A 104 -14.72 31.52 -2.23
C GLU A 104 -14.80 30.46 -3.34
N TYR A 105 -15.06 29.19 -3.03
CA TYR A 105 -15.14 28.11 -4.01
C TYR A 105 -16.57 27.75 -4.43
N ILE A 106 -17.59 28.40 -3.85
CA ILE A 106 -19.01 28.08 -4.05
C ILE A 106 -19.78 29.29 -4.58
N GLY A 107 -20.96 29.04 -5.14
CA GLY A 107 -21.85 30.08 -5.65
C GLY A 107 -22.08 30.01 -7.16
N PRO A 108 -22.82 30.99 -7.70
CA PRO A 108 -23.04 31.10 -9.15
C PRO A 108 -21.72 31.34 -9.89
N PRO A 109 -21.69 31.12 -11.22
CA PRO A 109 -20.50 31.34 -12.02
C PRO A 109 -20.08 32.81 -11.98
N GLU A 110 -18.91 33.07 -11.39
CA GLU A 110 -18.32 34.40 -11.23
C GLU A 110 -16.79 34.30 -11.37
N SER A 111 -16.16 35.37 -11.87
CA SER A 111 -14.70 35.40 -12.07
C SER A 111 -13.89 35.15 -10.81
N ALA A 112 -14.35 35.63 -9.65
CA ALA A 112 -13.67 35.41 -8.37
C ALA A 112 -13.68 33.94 -7.95
N VAL A 113 -14.79 33.23 -8.17
CA VAL A 113 -14.91 31.80 -7.89
C VAL A 113 -13.98 31.01 -8.81
N ASP A 114 -13.93 31.38 -10.10
CA ASP A 114 -13.02 30.74 -11.06
C ASP A 114 -11.55 30.95 -10.68
N GLU A 115 -11.17 32.16 -10.29
CA GLU A 115 -9.80 32.47 -9.84
C GLU A 115 -9.42 31.70 -8.57
N ALA A 116 -10.34 31.55 -7.61
CA ALA A 116 -10.13 30.73 -6.43
C ALA A 116 -9.86 29.26 -6.81
N TRP A 117 -10.66 28.69 -7.70
CA TRP A 117 -10.46 27.32 -8.20
C TRP A 117 -9.16 27.13 -8.97
N GLU A 118 -8.79 28.07 -9.85
CA GLU A 118 -7.50 28.02 -10.58
C GLU A 118 -6.32 28.08 -9.61
N THR A 119 -6.40 28.94 -8.58
CA THR A 119 -5.37 29.03 -7.53
C THR A 119 -5.27 27.73 -6.75
N LEU A 120 -6.41 27.17 -6.31
CA LEU A 120 -6.47 25.91 -5.58
C LEU A 120 -5.92 24.74 -6.41
N LEU A 121 -6.13 24.74 -7.73
CA LEU A 121 -5.69 23.68 -8.64
C LEU A 121 -4.30 23.91 -9.24
N GLY A 122 -3.57 24.95 -8.84
CA GLY A 122 -2.24 25.26 -9.38
C GLY A 122 -1.22 24.13 -9.24
N GLY A 123 -1.40 23.25 -8.23
CA GLY A 123 -0.56 22.06 -7.99
C GLY A 123 -1.06 20.77 -8.66
N LEU A 124 -2.04 20.84 -9.57
CA LEU A 124 -2.65 19.64 -10.17
C LEU A 124 -1.67 18.78 -10.96
N ASN A 125 -0.73 19.42 -11.67
CA ASN A 125 0.21 18.76 -12.56
C ASN A 125 1.63 18.92 -12.00
N LEU A 126 2.31 17.79 -11.83
CA LEU A 126 3.71 17.71 -11.45
C LEU A 126 4.46 17.02 -12.58
N ASP A 127 5.48 17.69 -13.12
CA ASP A 127 6.35 17.13 -14.14
C ASP A 127 7.67 16.70 -13.51
N PHE A 128 8.03 15.43 -13.67
CA PHE A 128 9.26 14.86 -13.15
C PHE A 128 10.26 14.58 -14.27
N ASP A 129 11.52 14.97 -14.05
CA ASP A 129 12.60 14.56 -14.95
C ASP A 129 12.83 13.05 -14.84
N LYS A 130 13.17 12.40 -15.95
CA LYS A 130 13.48 10.96 -15.99
C LYS A 130 14.66 10.59 -15.08
N THR A 131 15.53 11.56 -14.79
CA THR A 131 16.70 11.39 -13.93
C THR A 131 16.35 11.44 -12.44
N GLU A 132 15.19 12.00 -12.08
CA GLU A 132 14.75 12.15 -10.69
C GLU A 132 13.90 10.96 -10.23
N VAL A 133 12.99 10.50 -11.10
CA VAL A 133 12.09 9.37 -10.82
C VAL A 133 11.84 8.56 -12.09
N ASP A 134 11.98 7.23 -12.01
CA ASP A 134 11.57 6.33 -13.09
C ASP A 134 10.10 5.92 -12.90
N LEU A 135 9.21 6.61 -13.61
CA LEU A 135 7.78 6.29 -13.69
C LEU A 135 7.41 5.56 -14.99
N GLY A 136 8.40 4.94 -15.66
CA GLY A 136 8.22 4.26 -16.94
C GLY A 136 7.08 3.24 -16.94
N GLY A 137 6.11 3.44 -17.84
CA GLY A 137 4.96 2.54 -18.03
C GLY A 137 3.82 2.73 -17.02
N SER A 138 3.99 3.53 -15.97
CA SER A 138 2.95 3.83 -14.97
C SER A 138 2.23 5.15 -15.22
N THR A 139 2.82 6.04 -16.03
CA THR A 139 2.22 7.33 -16.35
C THR A 139 2.53 7.80 -17.78
N PHE A 140 1.85 8.87 -18.19
CA PHE A 140 2.09 9.56 -19.45
C PHE A 140 3.43 10.29 -19.43
N GLN A 141 4.12 10.28 -20.56
CA GLN A 141 5.38 11.00 -20.76
C GLN A 141 5.18 12.05 -21.85
N TRP A 142 5.53 13.29 -21.55
CA TRP A 142 5.45 14.38 -22.51
C TRP A 142 6.38 14.11 -23.70
N PRO A 143 5.86 14.10 -24.95
CA PRO A 143 6.67 13.79 -26.13
C PRO A 143 7.81 14.78 -26.37
N GLU A 144 7.63 16.03 -25.93
CA GLU A 144 8.54 17.15 -26.22
C GLU A 144 9.66 17.26 -25.19
N SER A 145 9.34 17.26 -23.89
CA SER A 145 10.32 17.36 -22.80
C SER A 145 10.85 16.00 -22.34
N GLY A 146 10.07 14.93 -22.56
CA GLY A 146 10.34 13.63 -21.97
C GLY A 146 10.01 13.54 -20.48
N PHE A 147 9.45 14.58 -19.85
CA PHE A 147 9.11 14.51 -18.43
C PHE A 147 7.92 13.58 -18.19
N TYR A 148 7.92 12.92 -17.04
CA TYR A 148 6.80 12.12 -16.59
C TYR A 148 5.74 13.02 -15.97
N PHE A 149 4.51 12.90 -16.47
CA PHE A 149 3.36 13.57 -15.92
C PHE A 149 2.91 12.86 -14.64
N SER A 150 2.64 13.60 -13.58
CA SER A 150 2.11 13.06 -12.33
C SER A 150 1.25 14.11 -11.62
N GLY A 151 0.61 13.73 -10.53
CA GLY A 151 -0.23 14.62 -9.74
C GLY A 151 -0.73 13.94 -8.48
N LEU A 152 -1.07 14.74 -7.47
CA LEU A 152 -1.67 14.23 -6.25
C LEU A 152 -3.16 13.94 -6.48
N ASP A 153 -3.65 12.80 -5.98
CA ASP A 153 -5.03 12.37 -6.23
C ASP A 153 -6.09 13.33 -5.64
N VAL A 154 -5.74 14.03 -4.55
CA VAL A 154 -6.60 15.09 -3.99
C VAL A 154 -6.86 16.22 -5.00
N TYR A 155 -5.84 16.62 -5.77
CA TYR A 155 -6.01 17.63 -6.81
C TYR A 155 -6.84 17.09 -7.98
N HIS A 156 -6.68 15.81 -8.34
CA HIS A 156 -7.53 15.19 -9.35
C HIS A 156 -9.01 15.17 -8.94
N SER A 157 -9.27 14.86 -7.67
CA SER A 157 -10.61 14.91 -7.08
C SER A 157 -11.20 16.31 -7.10
N LEU A 158 -10.43 17.33 -6.72
CA LEU A 158 -10.83 18.74 -6.78
C LEU A 158 -11.05 19.21 -8.23
N HIS A 159 -10.20 18.81 -9.18
CA HIS A 159 -10.37 19.12 -10.59
C HIS A 159 -11.70 18.56 -11.14
N CYS A 160 -12.01 17.29 -10.83
CA CYS A 160 -13.27 16.69 -11.23
C CYS A 160 -14.48 17.39 -10.57
N LEU A 161 -14.36 17.82 -9.31
CA LEU A 161 -15.40 18.60 -8.64
C LEU A 161 -15.62 19.96 -9.31
N ASN A 162 -14.55 20.66 -9.70
CA ASN A 162 -14.63 21.92 -10.43
C ASN A 162 -15.28 21.73 -11.82
N ARG A 163 -14.91 20.67 -12.55
CA ARG A 163 -15.56 20.32 -13.82
C ARG A 163 -17.05 20.09 -13.65
N LEU A 164 -17.47 19.42 -12.58
CA LEU A 164 -18.90 19.27 -12.31
C LEU A 164 -19.58 20.62 -12.03
N ARG A 165 -18.99 21.46 -11.17
CA ARG A 165 -19.48 22.81 -10.90
C ARG A 165 -19.70 23.57 -12.21
N GLN A 166 -18.73 23.53 -13.12
CA GLN A 166 -18.81 24.16 -14.43
C GLN A 166 -19.89 23.54 -15.34
N ALA A 167 -20.06 22.21 -15.30
CA ALA A 167 -21.07 21.51 -16.10
C ALA A 167 -22.52 21.88 -15.73
N ILE A 168 -22.77 22.34 -14.50
CA ILE A 168 -24.08 22.81 -14.02
C ILE A 168 -24.47 24.15 -14.67
N TYR A 169 -23.50 24.96 -15.14
CA TYR A 169 -23.74 26.27 -15.74
C TYR A 169 -23.28 26.31 -17.23
N PRO A 170 -23.93 25.55 -18.13
CA PRO A 170 -23.49 25.43 -19.52
C PRO A 170 -23.57 26.73 -20.32
N ASP A 171 -24.51 27.61 -19.98
CA ASP A 171 -24.69 28.89 -20.68
C ASP A 171 -23.54 29.86 -20.38
N TYR A 172 -22.87 29.67 -19.23
CA TYR A 172 -21.70 30.45 -18.84
C TYR A 172 -20.40 29.77 -19.32
N TYR A 173 -20.23 28.47 -19.04
CA TYR A 173 -19.03 27.71 -19.36
C TYR A 173 -19.12 27.02 -20.73
N THR A 174 -19.21 27.83 -21.78
CA THR A 174 -19.46 27.32 -23.14
C THR A 174 -18.30 26.51 -23.70
N ARG A 175 -17.05 26.90 -23.43
CA ARG A 175 -15.85 26.32 -24.10
C ARG A 175 -15.14 25.22 -23.32
N ILE A 176 -15.64 24.88 -22.14
CA ILE A 176 -14.92 24.00 -21.20
C ILE A 176 -14.92 22.54 -21.65
N PHE A 177 -15.97 22.12 -22.37
CA PHE A 177 -16.16 20.74 -22.81
C PHE A 177 -16.10 20.58 -24.34
N ASP A 178 -15.58 21.61 -25.03
CA ASP A 178 -15.57 21.69 -26.49
C ASP A 178 -14.29 21.11 -27.11
N ARG A 179 -13.31 20.73 -26.29
CA ARG A 179 -12.04 20.21 -26.79
C ARG A 179 -12.20 18.75 -27.25
N PRO A 180 -11.68 18.36 -28.43
CA PRO A 180 -11.83 17.00 -28.96
C PRO A 180 -11.29 15.89 -28.05
N ASN A 181 -10.32 16.23 -27.19
CA ASN A 181 -9.65 15.28 -26.30
C ASN A 181 -10.16 15.36 -24.86
N ASP A 182 -11.03 16.31 -24.53
CA ASP A 182 -11.64 16.37 -23.20
C ASP A 182 -12.86 15.45 -23.17
N PRO A 183 -13.12 14.75 -22.06
CA PRO A 183 -14.36 13.99 -21.90
C PRO A 183 -15.56 14.90 -22.16
N SER A 184 -16.58 14.37 -22.82
CA SER A 184 -17.78 15.18 -23.09
C SER A 184 -18.44 15.62 -21.77
N LYS A 185 -19.25 16.67 -21.81
CA LYS A 185 -20.04 17.11 -20.64
C LYS A 185 -20.81 15.94 -19.99
N ILE A 186 -21.43 15.10 -20.82
CA ILE A 186 -22.21 13.93 -20.37
C ILE A 186 -21.28 12.90 -19.71
N ASP A 187 -20.10 12.69 -20.28
CA ASP A 187 -19.11 11.78 -19.70
C ASP A 187 -18.53 12.33 -18.40
N HIS A 188 -18.34 13.64 -18.24
CA HIS A 188 -17.88 14.22 -16.97
C HIS A 188 -18.92 14.07 -15.87
N ILE A 189 -20.19 14.35 -16.15
CA ILE A 189 -21.29 14.16 -15.18
C ILE A 189 -21.45 12.66 -14.87
N GLY A 190 -21.48 11.80 -15.89
CA GLY A 190 -21.64 10.35 -15.71
C GLY A 190 -20.44 9.68 -15.03
N SER A 191 -19.22 10.10 -15.38
CA SER A 191 -17.99 9.64 -14.74
C SER A 191 -17.92 10.13 -13.31
N TYR A 192 -18.39 11.34 -12.99
CA TYR A 192 -18.48 11.81 -11.62
C TYR A 192 -19.36 10.90 -10.76
N TYR A 193 -20.52 10.44 -11.23
CA TYR A 193 -21.33 9.47 -10.46
C TYR A 193 -20.64 8.11 -10.28
N LYS A 194 -19.88 7.65 -11.28
CA LYS A 194 -19.12 6.39 -11.19
C LYS A 194 -17.85 6.50 -10.32
N LYS A 195 -17.11 7.60 -10.45
CA LYS A 195 -15.87 7.89 -9.70
C LYS A 195 -16.15 8.38 -8.29
N LYS A 196 -17.24 9.09 -7.99
CA LYS A 196 -17.57 9.53 -6.62
C LYS A 196 -17.61 8.38 -5.63
N VAL A 197 -18.14 7.23 -6.03
CA VAL A 197 -18.16 6.02 -5.19
C VAL A 197 -16.75 5.48 -4.93
N ASN A 198 -15.78 5.75 -5.79
CA ASN A 198 -14.42 5.25 -5.64
C ASN A 198 -13.41 6.30 -5.13
N CYS A 199 -13.68 7.60 -5.30
CA CYS A 199 -12.71 8.69 -5.06
C CYS A 199 -13.05 9.57 -3.85
N ILE A 200 -14.30 9.63 -3.38
CA ILE A 200 -14.67 10.38 -2.16
C ILE A 200 -14.52 9.51 -0.90
N ASP A 201 -14.53 8.20 -1.05
CA ASP A 201 -14.44 7.25 0.07
C ASP A 201 -13.07 7.30 0.80
N ASP A 202 -12.05 7.96 0.26
CA ASP A 202 -10.72 8.07 0.87
C ASP A 202 -10.53 9.27 1.83
N LEU A 203 -11.54 10.13 2.02
CA LEU A 203 -11.45 11.26 2.95
C LEU A 203 -12.23 11.12 4.26
N ALA A 204 -12.93 10.01 4.51
CA ALA A 204 -13.55 9.78 5.82
C ALA A 204 -13.75 8.29 6.18
N ALA A 205 -13.13 7.91 7.30
CA ALA A 205 -13.38 6.71 8.13
C ALA A 205 -12.85 5.36 7.61
N ASN A 206 -11.58 5.07 7.97
CA ASN A 206 -11.23 3.71 8.37
C ASN A 206 -12.05 3.35 9.62
N LYS A 207 -13.17 2.67 9.41
CA LYS A 207 -13.80 1.85 10.44
C LYS A 207 -14.27 0.54 9.80
N ASN A 208 -13.38 -0.44 9.83
CA ASN A 208 -13.65 -1.86 9.58
C ASN A 208 -14.45 -2.17 8.30
N ARG A 209 -13.75 -2.53 7.23
CA ARG A 209 -14.30 -3.45 6.24
C ARG A 209 -13.35 -4.62 6.03
N SER A 210 -13.37 -5.51 7.01
CA SER A 210 -13.16 -6.93 6.76
C SER A 210 -14.32 -7.38 5.87
N LEU A 211 -14.04 -7.76 4.63
CA LEU A 211 -14.95 -8.58 3.84
C LEU A 211 -14.15 -9.69 3.16
N TYR A 212 -14.70 -10.88 3.34
CA TYR A 212 -14.27 -12.19 2.86
C TYR A 212 -14.15 -12.26 1.34
#